data_AF-A0A9N9K0Y3-F1
#
_entry.id   AF-A0A9N9K0Y3-F1
#
_cell.length_a   1.000
_cell.length_b   1.000
_cell.length_c   1.000
_cell.angle_alpha   90.00
_cell.angle_beta   90.00
_cell.angle_gamma   90.00
#
_symmetry.space_group_name_H-M   'P 1'
#
loop_
_entity.id
_entity.type
_entity.pdbx_description
1 polymer ?
#
loop_
_entity_poly.entity_id
_entity_poly.type
_entity_poly.pdbx_seq_one_letter_code
_entity_poly.pdbx_strand_id
1 'polypeptide(L)'
;TTNLDKYQIYEALKDWKIYIALFIQFTMSIPSYSFAFFLPAIVNGMGFNSTIIGYVLLLAPSSSIAIGDSKRAVGGAMLIASGNIGGMIAAQIYQPQDAPTYKYGHTIATFLVIIAITLLIVKYCLLNRANKLKISDPERFLKGKNKEEAVILGDKHPSFIYSL
;
A
#
# COMPACT_ATOMS: atom_id res chain seq x y z
N THR A 1 12.93 -5.82 -25.60
CA THR A 1 11.49 -6.02 -25.34
C THR A 1 11.37 -7.04 -24.23
N THR A 2 10.94 -6.57 -23.07
CA THR A 2 10.91 -7.27 -21.78
C THR A 2 10.05 -8.53 -21.87
N ASN A 3 10.70 -9.70 -21.97
CA ASN A 3 10.07 -10.96 -21.60
C ASN A 3 9.74 -10.86 -20.11
N LEU A 4 8.53 -10.39 -19.83
CA LEU A 4 7.87 -10.51 -18.54
C LEU A 4 7.82 -12.00 -18.20
N ASP A 5 8.82 -12.47 -17.46
CA ASP A 5 8.93 -13.87 -17.13
C ASP A 5 7.70 -14.23 -16.29
N LYS A 6 6.78 -15.02 -16.85
CA LYS A 6 5.47 -15.33 -16.25
C LYS A 6 5.62 -15.82 -14.81
N TYR A 7 6.75 -16.47 -14.54
CA TYR A 7 7.19 -16.88 -13.22
C TYR A 7 7.29 -15.72 -12.22
N GLN A 8 7.93 -14.60 -12.59
CA GLN A 8 8.06 -13.43 -11.71
C GLN A 8 6.71 -12.75 -11.43
N ILE A 9 5.80 -12.74 -12.41
CA ILE A 9 4.44 -12.24 -12.20
C ILE A 9 3.67 -13.14 -11.23
N TYR A 10 3.77 -14.45 -11.40
CA TYR A 10 3.12 -15.41 -10.53
C TYR A 10 3.67 -15.35 -9.10
N GLU A 11 4.99 -15.17 -8.95
CA GLU A 11 5.61 -14.99 -7.64
C GLU A 11 5.19 -13.67 -6.98
N ALA A 12 5.02 -12.59 -7.75
CA ALA A 12 4.48 -11.33 -7.26
C ALA A 12 3.04 -11.49 -6.75
N LEU A 13 2.19 -12.20 -7.51
CA LEU A 13 0.82 -12.48 -7.11
C LEU A 13 0.73 -13.29 -5.82
N LYS A 14 1.65 -14.21 -5.56
CA LYS A 14 1.63 -15.07 -4.36
C LYS A 14 2.37 -14.47 -3.15
N ASP A 15 2.96 -13.28 -3.28
CA ASP A 15 3.76 -12.69 -2.20
C ASP A 15 2.85 -12.09 -1.11
N TRP A 16 2.85 -12.71 0.07
CA TRP A 16 2.10 -12.24 1.25
C TRP A 16 2.44 -10.78 1.62
N LYS A 17 3.66 -10.31 1.34
CA LYS A 17 4.07 -8.93 1.64
C LYS A 17 3.33 -7.92 0.80
N ILE A 18 3.01 -8.29 -0.45
CA ILE A 18 2.21 -7.46 -1.36
C ILE A 18 0.81 -7.35 -0.79
N TYR A 19 0.18 -8.45 -0.38
CA TYR A 19 -1.15 -8.42 0.24
C TYR A 19 -1.22 -7.57 1.52
N ILE A 20 -0.23 -7.65 2.40
CA ILE A 20 -0.19 -6.77 3.58
C ILE A 20 -0.03 -5.31 3.18
N ALA A 21 0.83 -5.01 2.19
CA ALA A 21 0.97 -3.65 1.69
C ALA A 21 -0.33 -3.13 1.05
N LEU A 22 -1.06 -3.97 0.30
CA LEU A 22 -2.37 -3.63 -0.27
C LEU A 22 -3.39 -3.29 0.81
N PHE A 23 -3.44 -4.08 1.89
CA PHE A 23 -4.39 -3.85 2.96
C PHE A 23 -4.08 -2.59 3.78
N ILE A 24 -2.79 -2.33 4.03
CA ILE A 24 -2.35 -1.07 4.66
C ILE A 24 -2.72 0.12 3.78
N GLN A 25 -2.46 0.03 2.46
CA GLN A 25 -2.78 1.10 1.51
C GLN A 25 -4.28 1.36 1.39
N PHE A 26 -5.08 0.29 1.33
CA PHE A 26 -6.54 0.35 1.29
C PHE A 26 -7.11 1.07 2.53
N THR A 27 -6.53 0.81 3.70
CA THR A 27 -6.96 1.44 4.94
C THR A 27 -6.54 2.90 5.03
N MET A 28 -5.33 3.21 4.56
CA MET A 28 -4.80 4.58 4.54
C MET A 28 -5.51 5.47 3.51
N SER A 29 -6.04 4.89 2.44
CA SER A 29 -6.76 5.68 1.43
C SER A 29 -8.11 6.20 1.94
N ILE A 30 -8.80 5.51 2.85
CA ILE A 30 -10.10 5.94 3.40
C ILE A 30 -10.00 7.32 4.09
N PRO A 31 -9.08 7.57 5.04
CA PRO A 31 -8.86 8.92 5.61
C PRO A 31 -8.42 9.94 4.55
N SER A 32 -7.55 9.57 3.62
CA SER A 32 -7.06 10.48 2.58
C SER A 32 -8.18 10.96 1.66
N TYR A 33 -9.09 10.07 1.24
CA TYR A 33 -10.28 10.43 0.47
C TYR A 33 -11.31 11.18 1.32
N SER A 34 -11.45 10.87 2.60
CA SER A 34 -12.33 11.61 3.51
C SER A 34 -11.92 13.08 3.59
N PHE A 35 -10.62 13.37 3.71
CA PHE A 35 -10.09 14.74 3.62
C PHE A 35 -10.48 15.43 2.30
N ALA A 36 -10.45 14.70 1.20
CA ALA A 36 -10.86 15.20 -0.10
C ALA A 36 -12.37 15.52 -0.19
N PHE A 37 -13.22 14.81 0.56
CA PHE A 37 -14.66 15.12 0.68
C PHE A 37 -14.94 16.32 1.60
N PHE A 38 -14.11 16.57 2.62
CA PHE A 38 -14.23 17.74 3.48
C PHE A 38 -13.62 19.01 2.85
N LEU A 39 -12.68 18.85 1.92
CA LEU A 39 -12.04 19.97 1.22
C LEU A 39 -13.05 20.92 0.54
N PRO A 40 -14.05 20.44 -0.23
CA PRO A 40 -15.06 21.30 -0.82
C PRO A 40 -15.86 22.09 0.22
N ALA A 41 -16.19 21.51 1.38
CA ALA A 41 -16.90 22.22 2.43
C ALA A 41 -16.04 23.34 3.05
N ILE A 42 -14.75 23.07 3.28
CA ILE A 42 -13.79 24.05 3.79
C ILE A 42 -13.56 25.16 2.76
N VAL A 43 -13.34 24.80 1.49
CA VAL A 43 -13.02 25.72 0.40
C VAL A 43 -14.21 26.59 0.00
N ASN A 44 -15.45 26.05 0.03
CA ASN A 44 -16.66 26.85 -0.08
C ASN A 44 -16.83 27.81 1.11
N GLY A 45 -16.47 27.38 2.32
CA GLY A 45 -16.40 28.26 3.50
C GLY A 45 -15.36 29.37 3.37
N MET A 46 -14.33 29.19 2.54
CA MET A 46 -13.30 30.19 2.22
C MET A 46 -13.63 31.04 0.98
N GLY A 47 -14.76 30.80 0.30
CA GLY A 47 -15.24 31.62 -0.82
C GLY A 47 -14.58 31.36 -2.18
N PHE A 48 -13.89 30.24 -2.38
CA PHE A 48 -13.29 29.91 -3.68
C PHE A 48 -14.26 29.16 -4.61
N ASN A 49 -14.26 29.52 -5.90
CA ASN A 49 -15.13 28.94 -6.93
C ASN A 49 -14.89 27.43 -7.16
N SER A 50 -15.97 26.69 -7.42
CA SER A 50 -16.03 25.23 -7.57
C SER A 50 -15.04 24.61 -8.57
N THR A 51 -14.54 25.39 -9.52
CA THR A 51 -13.60 24.94 -10.57
C THR A 51 -12.20 24.65 -10.03
N ILE A 52 -11.73 25.37 -8.99
CA ILE A 52 -10.39 25.17 -8.39
C ILE A 52 -10.36 23.88 -7.54
N ILE A 53 -11.51 23.52 -6.95
CA ILE A 53 -11.69 22.31 -6.14
C ILE A 53 -11.39 21.05 -6.95
N GLY A 54 -11.86 20.99 -8.21
CA GLY A 54 -11.63 19.83 -9.09
C GLY A 54 -10.15 19.56 -9.39
N TYR A 55 -9.35 20.62 -9.57
CA TYR A 55 -7.92 20.47 -9.86
C TYR A 55 -7.11 20.03 -8.64
N VAL A 56 -7.44 20.51 -7.45
CA VAL A 56 -6.72 20.14 -6.21
C VAL A 56 -6.97 18.67 -5.82
N LEU A 57 -8.19 18.16 -6.03
CA LEU A 57 -8.51 16.75 -5.75
C LEU A 57 -7.78 15.77 -6.69
N LEU A 58 -7.59 16.13 -7.96
CA LEU A 58 -6.92 15.27 -8.95
C LEU A 58 -5.40 15.15 -8.72
N LEU A 59 -4.79 16.12 -8.03
CA LEU A 59 -3.34 16.19 -7.80
C LEU A 59 -2.88 15.51 -6.49
N ALA A 60 -3.80 15.14 -5.59
CA ALA A 60 -3.45 14.85 -4.19
C ALA A 60 -2.80 13.46 -3.89
N PRO A 61 -2.97 12.37 -4.68
CA PRO A 61 -2.24 11.13 -4.38
C PRO A 61 -1.55 10.44 -5.57
N SER A 62 -1.21 11.14 -6.65
CA SER A 62 -0.64 10.50 -7.86
C SER A 62 0.89 10.39 -7.89
N SER A 63 1.62 10.80 -6.84
CA SER A 63 3.07 11.05 -6.94
C SER A 63 4.01 9.90 -6.57
N SER A 64 3.54 8.67 -6.36
CA SER A 64 4.45 7.53 -6.17
C SER A 64 3.74 6.24 -6.59
N ILE A 65 4.19 5.39 -7.52
CA ILE A 65 5.48 4.69 -7.63
C ILE A 65 5.54 4.03 -9.03
N ALA A 66 6.62 4.19 -9.82
CA ALA A 66 7.03 3.21 -10.83
C ALA A 66 8.47 3.43 -11.34
N ILE A 67 9.47 2.84 -10.68
CA ILE A 67 10.83 2.69 -11.23
C ILE A 67 11.33 1.26 -10.93
N GLY A 68 11.51 0.45 -11.99
CA GLY A 68 12.33 -0.77 -12.08
C GLY A 68 11.83 -2.05 -11.37
N ASP A 69 11.91 -3.20 -12.06
CA ASP A 69 11.47 -4.59 -11.75
C ASP A 69 9.98 -4.95 -11.94
N SER A 70 9.72 -6.05 -12.66
CA SER A 70 8.37 -6.56 -12.99
C SER A 70 7.53 -6.89 -11.76
N LYS A 71 8.13 -7.46 -10.70
CA LYS A 71 7.46 -7.72 -9.41
C LYS A 71 7.02 -6.43 -8.72
N ARG A 72 7.83 -5.37 -8.82
CA ARG A 72 7.53 -4.05 -8.24
C ARG A 72 6.49 -3.30 -9.07
N ALA A 73 6.50 -3.44 -10.40
CA ALA A 73 5.49 -2.88 -11.29
C ALA A 73 4.10 -3.50 -11.04
N VAL A 74 4.00 -4.83 -10.94
CA VAL A 74 2.74 -5.53 -10.64
C VAL A 74 2.25 -5.15 -9.23
N GLY A 75 3.14 -5.13 -8.23
CA GLY A 75 2.79 -4.67 -6.89
C GLY A 75 2.31 -3.22 -6.84
N GLY A 76 2.95 -2.32 -7.58
CA GLY A 76 2.54 -0.92 -7.70
C GLY A 76 1.16 -0.74 -8.33
N ALA A 77 0.86 -1.48 -9.41
CA ALA A 77 -0.46 -1.45 -10.04
C ALA A 77 -1.57 -1.95 -9.11
N MET A 78 -1.30 -3.01 -8.33
CA MET A 78 -2.25 -3.50 -7.34
C MET A 78 -2.48 -2.48 -6.21
N LEU A 79 -1.43 -1.78 -5.78
CA LEU A 79 -1.54 -0.73 -4.76
C LEU A 79 -2.48 0.38 -5.21
N ILE A 80 -2.33 0.85 -6.46
CA ILE A 80 -3.21 1.87 -7.05
C ILE A 80 -4.65 1.37 -7.12
N ALA A 81 -4.87 0.14 -7.58
CA ALA A 81 -6.20 -0.46 -7.65
C ALA A 81 -6.87 -0.55 -6.27
N SER A 82 -6.13 -0.96 -5.23
CA SER A 82 -6.63 -1.01 -3.86
C SER A 82 -6.98 0.38 -3.31
N GLY A 83 -6.21 1.40 -3.68
CA GLY A 83 -6.49 2.80 -3.33
C GLY A 83 -7.87 3.25 -3.82
N ASN A 84 -8.19 2.99 -5.09
CA ASN A 84 -9.46 3.37 -5.69
C ASN A 84 -10.67 2.67 -5.04
N ILE A 85 -10.52 1.41 -4.63
CA ILE A 85 -11.58 0.66 -3.91
C ILE A 85 -11.82 1.28 -2.53
N GLY A 86 -10.75 1.68 -1.82
CA GLY A 86 -10.88 2.38 -0.53
C GLY A 86 -11.60 3.72 -0.66
N GLY A 87 -11.36 4.47 -1.75
CA GLY A 87 -12.07 5.72 -2.04
C GLY A 87 -13.58 5.52 -2.29
N MET A 88 -13.95 4.47 -3.01
CA MET A 88 -15.36 4.10 -3.23
C MET A 88 -16.08 3.74 -1.92
N ILE A 89 -15.42 3.02 -1.02
CA ILE A 89 -15.98 2.65 0.28
C ILE A 89 -16.08 3.87 1.20
N ALA A 90 -15.10 4.79 1.17
CA ALA A 90 -15.16 6.04 1.92
C ALA A 90 -16.39 6.88 1.52
N ALA A 91 -16.69 6.97 0.22
CA ALA A 91 -17.87 7.69 -0.27
C ALA A 91 -19.20 7.10 0.24
N GLN A 92 -19.23 5.80 0.59
CA GLN A 92 -20.42 5.14 1.14
C GLN A 92 -20.52 5.27 2.66
N ILE A 93 -19.39 5.38 3.36
CA ILE A 93 -19.30 5.51 4.82
C ILE A 93 -19.61 6.94 5.29
N TYR A 94 -19.23 7.95 4.50
CA TYR A 94 -19.48 9.36 4.82
C TYR A 94 -20.71 9.87 4.08
N GLN A 95 -21.88 9.69 4.69
CA GLN A 95 -23.15 10.13 4.11
C GLN A 95 -23.52 11.55 4.54
N PRO A 96 -24.11 12.40 3.66
CA PRO A 96 -24.48 13.78 3.99
C PRO A 96 -25.43 13.92 5.17
N GLN A 97 -26.24 12.89 5.45
CA GLN A 97 -27.19 12.85 6.57
C GLN A 97 -26.51 12.84 7.96
N ASP A 98 -25.25 12.41 8.03
CA ASP A 98 -24.48 12.37 9.28
C ASP A 98 -23.67 13.66 9.52
N ALA A 99 -23.83 14.65 8.66
CA ALA A 99 -23.25 15.98 8.84
C ALA A 99 -23.79 16.66 10.11
N PRO A 100 -22.98 17.48 10.80
CA PRO A 100 -21.60 17.86 10.50
C PRO A 100 -20.54 16.99 11.19
N THR A 101 -20.94 16.07 12.07
CA THR A 101 -19.99 15.35 12.95
C THR A 101 -19.57 13.97 12.46
N TYR A 102 -20.28 13.35 11.51
CA TYR A 102 -19.91 12.10 10.83
C TYR A 102 -19.38 10.99 11.77
N LYS A 103 -19.98 10.83 12.96
CA LYS A 103 -19.45 9.98 14.05
C LYS A 103 -19.24 8.53 13.63
N TYR A 104 -20.16 7.97 12.85
CA TYR A 104 -20.06 6.61 12.33
C TYR A 104 -18.86 6.44 11.39
N GLY A 105 -18.68 7.37 10.46
CA GLY A 105 -17.55 7.32 9.53
C GLY A 105 -16.21 7.43 10.23
N HIS A 106 -16.08 8.35 11.19
CA HIS A 106 -14.85 8.50 11.97
C HIS A 106 -14.54 7.29 12.87
N THR A 107 -15.56 6.63 13.44
CA THR A 107 -15.35 5.44 14.27
C THR A 107 -14.81 4.28 13.44
N ILE A 108 -15.40 4.02 12.27
CA ILE A 108 -14.96 2.97 11.36
C ILE A 108 -13.54 3.27 10.82
N ALA A 109 -13.29 4.51 10.40
CA ALA A 109 -11.97 4.91 9.92
C ALA A 109 -10.89 4.75 10.99
N THR A 110 -11.16 5.17 12.23
CA THR A 110 -10.21 5.03 13.36
C THR A 110 -9.90 3.56 13.66
N PHE A 111 -10.92 2.70 13.67
CA PHE A 111 -10.74 1.27 13.89
C PHE A 111 -9.87 0.62 12.80
N LEU A 112 -10.13 0.94 11.54
CA LEU A 112 -9.33 0.44 10.42
C LEU A 112 -7.88 0.91 10.55
N VAL A 113 -7.64 2.20 10.86
CA VAL A 113 -6.29 2.75 11.06
C VAL A 113 -5.52 2.02 12.16
N ILE A 114 -6.16 1.66 13.28
CA ILE A 114 -5.53 0.88 14.35
C ILE A 114 -5.10 -0.50 13.84
N ILE A 115 -5.94 -1.17 13.05
CA ILE A 115 -5.59 -2.46 12.43
C ILE A 115 -4.40 -2.28 11.47
N ALA A 116 -4.39 -1.23 10.65
CA ALA A 116 -3.30 -0.96 9.72
C ALA A 116 -1.97 -0.69 10.44
N ILE A 117 -1.98 0.07 11.53
CA ILE A 117 -0.80 0.30 12.38
C ILE A 117 -0.32 -1.02 12.97
N THR A 118 -1.24 -1.86 13.44
CA THR A 118 -0.89 -3.19 13.98
C THR A 118 -0.23 -4.07 12.92
N LEU A 119 -0.78 -4.12 11.71
CA LEU A 119 -0.20 -4.85 10.58
C LEU A 119 1.16 -4.28 10.14
N LEU A 120 1.35 -2.97 10.22
CA LEU A 120 2.63 -2.33 9.94
C LEU A 120 3.70 -2.75 10.96
N ILE A 121 3.37 -2.78 12.25
CA ILE A 121 4.25 -3.25 13.32
C ILE A 121 4.59 -4.73 13.09
N VAL A 122 3.60 -5.58 12.78
CA VAL A 122 3.84 -7.00 12.49
C VAL A 122 4.75 -7.16 11.27
N LYS A 123 4.49 -6.43 10.18
CA LYS A 123 5.34 -6.44 8.97
C LYS A 123 6.78 -6.02 9.30
N TYR A 124 6.95 -4.93 10.06
CA TYR A 124 8.25 -4.46 10.50
C TYR A 124 8.99 -5.53 11.33
N CYS A 125 8.31 -6.13 12.31
CA CYS A 125 8.89 -7.19 13.12
C CYS A 125 9.28 -8.42 12.28
N LEU A 126 8.46 -8.83 11.32
CA LEU A 126 8.75 -9.98 10.44
C LEU A 126 9.94 -9.70 9.51
N LEU A 127 10.02 -8.51 8.92
CA LEU A 127 11.14 -8.13 8.06
C LEU A 127 12.43 -7.94 8.86
N ASN A 128 12.35 -7.37 10.06
CA ASN A 128 13.49 -7.24 10.96
C ASN A 128 13.98 -8.61 11.44
N ARG A 129 13.07 -9.54 11.77
CA ARG A 129 13.42 -10.94 12.05
C ARG A 129 14.07 -11.62 10.85
N ALA A 130 13.54 -11.42 9.64
CA ALA A 130 14.11 -11.96 8.42
C ALA A 130 15.52 -11.41 8.15
N ASN A 131 15.74 -10.11 8.34
CA ASN A 131 17.08 -9.49 8.24
C ASN A 131 18.05 -10.08 9.25
N LYS A 132 17.65 -10.23 10.52
CA LYS A 132 18.48 -10.86 11.56
C LYS A 132 18.89 -12.28 11.19
N LEU A 133 17.94 -13.08 10.69
CA LEU A 133 18.19 -14.46 10.25
C LEU A 133 19.13 -14.54 9.05
N LYS A 134 18.99 -13.63 8.07
CA LYS A 134 19.88 -13.56 6.90
C LYS A 134 21.33 -13.23 7.27
N ILE A 135 21.52 -12.41 8.31
CA ILE A 135 22.84 -12.03 8.82
C ILE A 135 23.44 -13.15 9.69
N SER A 136 22.63 -13.78 10.56
CA SER A 136 23.13 -14.81 11.50
C SER A 136 23.40 -16.16 10.85
N ASP A 137 22.61 -16.53 9.84
CA ASP A 137 22.67 -17.85 9.19
C ASP A 137 22.32 -17.73 7.69
N PRO A 138 23.25 -17.20 6.86
CA PRO A 138 23.04 -17.04 5.43
C PRO A 138 22.98 -18.39 4.69
N GLU A 139 23.69 -19.41 5.18
CA GLU A 139 23.75 -20.73 4.55
C GLU A 139 22.39 -21.44 4.59
N ARG A 140 21.56 -21.20 5.61
CA ARG A 140 20.18 -21.72 5.65
C ARG A 140 19.35 -21.39 4.42
N PHE A 141 19.60 -20.26 3.77
CA PHE A 141 18.87 -19.84 2.58
C PHE A 141 19.44 -20.45 1.27
N LEU A 142 20.67 -20.95 1.33
CA LEU A 142 21.41 -21.51 0.18
C LEU A 142 21.54 -23.04 0.25
N LYS A 143 21.28 -23.66 1.40
CA LYS A 143 21.43 -25.09 1.64
C LYS A 143 20.52 -25.90 0.71
N GLY A 144 21.14 -26.74 -0.12
CA GLY A 144 20.46 -27.62 -1.08
C GLY A 144 20.00 -26.93 -2.37
N LYS A 145 20.47 -25.70 -2.65
CA LYS A 145 20.15 -24.97 -3.88
C LYS A 145 21.33 -24.90 -4.83
N ASN A 146 21.06 -25.07 -6.13
CA ASN A 146 22.05 -24.85 -7.18
C ASN A 146 22.30 -23.34 -7.40
N LYS A 147 23.41 -22.99 -8.07
CA LYS A 147 23.77 -21.58 -8.33
C LYS A 147 22.67 -20.81 -9.07
N GLU A 148 21.97 -21.45 -10.00
CA GLU A 148 20.84 -20.85 -10.73
C GLU A 148 19.62 -20.63 -9.81
N GLU A 149 19.32 -21.58 -8.92
CA GLU A 149 18.22 -21.46 -7.96
C GLU A 149 18.49 -20.41 -6.88
N ALA A 150 19.76 -20.18 -6.54
CA ALA A 150 20.17 -19.09 -5.67
C ALA A 150 19.94 -17.71 -6.32
N VAL A 151 20.15 -17.58 -7.63
CA VAL A 151 19.85 -16.35 -8.37
C VAL A 151 18.34 -16.08 -8.43
N ILE A 152 17.53 -17.13 -8.61
CA ILE A 152 16.05 -17.03 -8.65
C ILE A 152 15.46 -16.65 -7.26
N LEU A 153 16.23 -16.80 -6.17
CA LEU A 153 15.76 -16.51 -4.81
C LEU A 153 15.38 -15.04 -4.59
N GLY A 154 15.83 -14.12 -5.46
CA GLY A 154 15.41 -12.72 -5.50
C GLY A 154 15.52 -12.04 -4.14
N ASP A 155 14.39 -11.53 -3.62
CA ASP A 155 14.35 -10.81 -2.34
C ASP A 155 14.61 -11.70 -1.11
N LYS A 156 14.49 -13.04 -1.24
CA LYS A 156 14.81 -13.98 -0.16
C LYS A 156 16.30 -14.30 -0.06
N HIS A 157 17.10 -13.91 -1.06
CA HIS A 157 18.54 -14.11 -1.05
C HIS A 157 19.19 -13.45 0.19
N PRO A 158 20.18 -14.10 0.84
CA PRO A 158 20.83 -13.56 2.03
C PRO A 158 21.57 -12.24 1.75
N SER A 159 22.07 -12.04 0.53
CA SER A 159 22.67 -10.76 0.11
C SER A 159 21.68 -9.60 0.00
N PHE A 160 20.37 -9.89 -0.09
CA PHE A 160 19.33 -8.86 -0.13
C PHE A 160 18.86 -8.56 1.29
N ILE A 161 19.23 -7.39 1.81
CA ILE A 161 18.79 -6.91 3.12
C ILE A 161 17.63 -5.93 2.91
N TYR A 162 16.51 -6.16 3.61
CA TYR A 162 15.36 -5.24 3.52
C TYR A 162 15.73 -3.91 4.20
N SER A 163 15.58 -2.80 3.48
CA SER A 163 15.58 -1.47 4.10
C SER A 163 14.28 -1.30 4.87
N LEU A 164 14.37 -1.10 6.19
CA LEU A 164 13.25 -0.99 7.11
C LEU A 164 12.81 0.45 7.32
#